data_AF-A0A0F9PM59-F1
#
_entry.id   AF-A0A0F9PM59-F1
#
_cell.length_a   1.000
_cell.length_b   1.000
_cell.length_c   1.000
_cell.angle_alpha   90.00
_cell.angle_beta   90.00
_cell.angle_gamma   90.00
#
_symmetry.space_group_name_H-M   'P 1'
#
loop_
_entity.id
_entity.type
_entity.pdbx_description
1 polymer ?
#
loop_
_entity_poly.entity_id
_entity_poly.type
_entity_poly.pdbx_seq_one_letter_code
_entity_poly.pdbx_strand_id
1 'polypeptide(L)'
;MAEFEVNVVRIDRIEDHPNADALELAIIGGYRAIVKIGEFRAGDLVVYIPEASILPQWLLKEMGLEGYLAGKDKNRVKAIKLRGILSQGLVLPIKIHMDKDIDIVASNGKIWTYHIIQCEHQGYIIGEGYITEDVESQFLGLDVAELLGIVKWEPPIPISMVGEVCNIYGKTLRYDIENLKKYPHILEEGEEVVMTEKLHGTFMGIGYWPGLGKKDLFEGGDVFTFSKGLGAQGLVFKDNENNRNNLYVKNLVDLIDGVGFNIINGIKKWFEYGKRAERNPIKEFRKGKPIPVYILSEIFGKGIQDLAYGQDADTLCVFDVFIGEPSSGRYLDYDEMVYFCEEIIDVAMVPVLYHGPYSKEIADEYCDGMTELEYSKGSCIREGIVIKPAFEARHDEIGRVILKHVSEKYLLRKNATEYN
;
A
#
# COMPACT_ATOMS: atom_id res chain seq x y z
N MET A 1 -2.48 -4.04 7.17
CA MET A 1 -1.58 -4.36 6.05
C MET A 1 -2.50 -4.41 4.86
N ALA A 2 -2.12 -3.84 3.72
CA ALA A 2 -2.92 -4.02 2.52
C ALA A 2 -2.60 -5.43 1.99
N GLU A 3 -3.03 -6.44 2.75
CA GLU A 3 -2.94 -7.83 2.32
C GLU A 3 -3.73 -7.94 1.01
N PHE A 4 -3.15 -8.67 0.08
CA PHE A 4 -3.88 -9.00 -1.14
C PHE A 4 -4.99 -9.95 -0.73
N GLU A 5 -6.21 -9.47 -0.84
CA GLU A 5 -7.41 -10.15 -0.39
C GLU A 5 -8.40 -10.23 -1.55
N VAL A 6 -9.05 -11.37 -1.68
CA VAL A 6 -10.17 -11.58 -2.60
C VAL A 6 -11.40 -11.80 -1.73
N ASN A 7 -12.03 -10.70 -1.32
CA ASN A 7 -13.06 -10.74 -0.29
C ASN A 7 -14.47 -10.94 -0.86
N VAL A 8 -15.29 -11.63 -0.07
CA VAL A 8 -16.74 -11.56 -0.17
C VAL A 8 -17.21 -10.18 0.34
N VAL A 9 -17.93 -9.45 -0.50
CA VAL A 9 -18.37 -8.06 -0.27
C VAL A 9 -19.81 -7.88 -0.73
N ARG A 10 -20.43 -6.75 -0.36
CA ARG A 10 -21.73 -6.34 -0.89
C ARG A 10 -21.57 -5.37 -2.05
N ILE A 11 -22.46 -5.46 -3.03
CA ILE A 11 -22.64 -4.41 -4.04
C ILE A 11 -23.41 -3.25 -3.39
N ASP A 12 -22.82 -2.06 -3.36
CA ASP A 12 -23.45 -0.89 -2.78
C ASP A 12 -24.61 -0.40 -3.64
N ARG A 13 -24.39 -0.35 -4.96
CA ARG A 13 -25.40 0.05 -5.96
C ARG A 13 -25.00 -0.39 -7.36
N ILE A 14 -26.00 -0.41 -8.24
CA ILE A 14 -25.83 -0.57 -9.69
C ILE A 14 -26.10 0.79 -10.36
N GLU A 15 -25.20 1.20 -11.25
CA GLU A 15 -25.36 2.39 -12.08
C GLU A 15 -25.40 2.01 -13.57
N ASP A 16 -26.17 2.76 -14.37
CA ASP A 16 -26.24 2.55 -15.81
C ASP A 16 -24.87 2.83 -16.48
N HIS A 17 -24.48 1.98 -17.43
CA HIS A 17 -23.31 2.29 -18.25
C HIS A 17 -23.72 3.29 -19.36
N PRO A 18 -23.24 4.55 -19.35
CA PRO A 18 -23.77 5.60 -20.22
C PRO A 18 -23.54 5.35 -21.72
N ASN A 19 -22.56 4.50 -22.05
CA ASN A 19 -22.15 4.22 -23.43
C ASN A 19 -22.31 2.73 -23.85
N ALA A 20 -23.15 1.96 -23.16
CA ALA A 20 -23.35 0.53 -23.47
C ALA A 20 -24.77 0.04 -23.12
N ASP A 21 -25.41 -0.66 -24.07
CA ASP A 21 -26.78 -1.15 -23.91
C ASP A 21 -26.89 -2.54 -23.26
N ALA A 22 -25.76 -3.17 -22.97
CA ALA A 22 -25.68 -4.54 -22.43
C ALA A 22 -24.84 -4.64 -21.15
N LEU A 23 -24.32 -3.50 -20.66
CA LEU A 23 -23.42 -3.44 -19.52
C LEU A 23 -23.95 -2.45 -18.49
N GLU A 24 -23.64 -2.69 -17.23
CA GLU A 24 -23.91 -1.81 -16.09
C GLU A 24 -22.67 -1.75 -15.19
N LEU A 25 -22.75 -0.95 -14.13
CA LEU A 25 -21.64 -0.68 -13.23
C LEU A 25 -22.00 -1.13 -11.82
N ALA A 26 -21.33 -2.17 -11.34
CA ALA A 26 -21.38 -2.54 -9.94
C ALA A 26 -20.43 -1.64 -9.14
N ILE A 27 -20.97 -0.92 -8.16
CA ILE A 27 -20.19 -0.10 -7.24
C ILE A 27 -19.96 -0.88 -5.95
N ILE A 28 -18.70 -1.01 -5.55
CA ILE A 28 -18.25 -1.79 -4.39
C ILE A 28 -17.21 -0.95 -3.64
N GLY A 29 -17.61 -0.34 -2.53
CA GLY A 29 -16.85 0.69 -1.85
C GLY A 29 -16.56 1.87 -2.80
N GLY A 30 -15.28 2.23 -2.93
CA GLY A 30 -14.81 3.21 -3.90
C GLY A 30 -14.48 2.64 -5.28
N TYR A 31 -14.68 1.34 -5.51
CA TYR A 31 -14.37 0.67 -6.77
C TYR A 31 -15.60 0.54 -7.66
N ARG A 32 -15.35 0.46 -8.97
CA ARG A 32 -16.36 0.24 -10.00
C ARG A 32 -15.96 -0.93 -10.88
N ALA A 33 -16.85 -1.88 -11.07
CA ALA A 33 -16.64 -3.02 -11.96
C ALA A 33 -17.74 -3.07 -13.01
N ILE A 34 -17.36 -3.26 -14.27
CA ILE A 34 -18.32 -3.42 -15.37
C ILE A 34 -18.86 -4.85 -15.34
N VAL A 35 -20.18 -4.98 -15.28
CA VAL A 35 -20.92 -6.24 -15.25
C VAL A 35 -22.01 -6.26 -16.34
N LYS A 36 -22.62 -7.40 -16.63
CA LYS A 36 -23.71 -7.47 -17.63
C LYS A 36 -25.01 -6.95 -17.00
N ILE A 37 -25.83 -6.29 -17.81
CA ILE A 37 -27.15 -5.80 -17.35
C ILE A 37 -27.98 -6.94 -16.75
N GLY A 38 -28.50 -6.71 -15.55
CA GLY A 38 -29.41 -7.62 -14.86
C GLY A 38 -28.73 -8.85 -14.25
N GLU A 39 -27.40 -8.90 -14.27
CA GLU A 39 -26.63 -9.97 -13.63
C GLU A 39 -26.59 -9.81 -12.11
N PHE A 40 -26.62 -8.56 -11.61
CA PHE A 40 -26.51 -8.23 -10.19
C PHE A 40 -27.51 -7.17 -9.74
N ARG A 41 -27.66 -7.02 -8.42
CA ARG A 41 -28.46 -5.99 -7.76
C ARG A 41 -27.71 -5.39 -6.57
N ALA A 42 -28.12 -4.18 -6.17
CA ALA A 42 -27.66 -3.59 -4.92
C ALA A 42 -28.01 -4.51 -3.73
N GLY A 43 -27.03 -4.71 -2.84
CA GLY A 43 -27.13 -5.58 -1.68
C GLY A 43 -26.63 -7.01 -1.90
N ASP A 44 -26.49 -7.46 -3.16
CA ASP A 44 -26.00 -8.80 -3.47
C ASP A 44 -24.61 -9.02 -2.86
N LEU A 45 -24.44 -10.19 -2.23
CA LEU A 45 -23.12 -10.68 -1.84
C LEU A 45 -22.40 -11.26 -3.06
N VAL A 46 -21.15 -10.84 -3.23
CA VAL A 46 -20.30 -11.20 -4.37
C VAL A 46 -18.87 -11.37 -3.90
N VAL A 47 -18.05 -12.09 -4.68
CA VAL A 47 -16.60 -12.06 -4.51
C VAL A 47 -16.04 -10.96 -5.40
N TYR A 48 -15.36 -9.98 -4.81
CA TYR A 48 -14.65 -8.95 -5.54
C TYR A 48 -13.20 -9.38 -5.78
N ILE A 49 -12.82 -9.49 -7.05
CA ILE A 49 -11.49 -9.91 -7.47
C ILE A 49 -10.71 -8.64 -7.89
N PRO A 50 -9.76 -8.15 -7.07
CA PRO A 50 -9.09 -6.87 -7.32
C PRO A 50 -8.07 -6.97 -8.47
N GLU A 51 -7.52 -5.81 -8.83
CA GLU A 51 -6.39 -5.71 -9.75
C GLU A 51 -5.17 -6.51 -9.28
N ALA A 52 -4.29 -6.86 -10.22
CA ALA A 52 -3.14 -7.75 -10.01
C ALA A 52 -3.49 -9.21 -9.68
N SER A 53 -4.77 -9.58 -9.52
CA SER A 53 -5.17 -10.99 -9.42
C SER A 53 -4.79 -11.79 -10.66
N ILE A 54 -4.20 -12.96 -10.46
CA ILE A 54 -3.99 -14.01 -11.46
C ILE A 54 -5.05 -15.09 -11.25
N LEU A 55 -5.91 -15.28 -12.25
CA LEU A 55 -6.98 -16.27 -12.20
C LEU A 55 -6.48 -17.62 -12.74
N PRO A 56 -6.88 -18.75 -12.12
CA PRO A 56 -6.65 -20.06 -12.70
C PRO A 56 -7.53 -20.29 -13.93
N GLN A 57 -7.12 -21.22 -14.81
CA GLN A 57 -7.79 -21.46 -16.09
C GLN A 57 -9.27 -21.80 -15.95
N TRP A 58 -9.64 -22.57 -14.92
CA TRP A 58 -11.03 -22.97 -14.71
C TRP A 58 -11.94 -21.77 -14.45
N LEU A 59 -11.45 -20.80 -13.67
CA LEU A 59 -12.21 -19.59 -13.32
C LEU A 59 -12.33 -18.65 -14.51
N LEU A 60 -11.30 -18.55 -15.36
CA LEU A 60 -11.37 -17.78 -16.62
C LEU A 60 -12.44 -18.34 -17.56
N LYS A 61 -12.48 -19.66 -17.71
CA LYS A 61 -13.48 -20.33 -18.54
C LYS A 61 -14.88 -20.09 -18.00
N GLU A 62 -15.06 -20.19 -16.70
CA GLU A 62 -16.34 -20.01 -16.04
C GLU A 62 -16.88 -18.59 -16.19
N MET A 63 -16.02 -17.60 -15.97
CA MET A 63 -16.39 -16.19 -16.14
C MET A 63 -16.49 -15.78 -17.63
N GLY A 64 -16.15 -16.67 -18.58
CA GLY A 64 -16.12 -16.36 -20.01
C GLY A 64 -15.05 -15.33 -20.40
N LEU A 65 -13.93 -15.29 -19.66
CA LEU A 65 -12.85 -14.31 -19.79
C LEU A 65 -11.57 -14.87 -20.43
N GLU A 66 -11.62 -16.09 -20.99
CA GLU A 66 -10.50 -16.70 -21.68
C GLU A 66 -9.97 -15.81 -22.81
N GLY A 67 -8.69 -15.45 -22.74
CA GLY A 67 -8.02 -14.63 -23.76
C GLY A 67 -8.21 -13.12 -23.62
N TYR A 68 -9.05 -12.65 -22.70
CA TYR A 68 -9.38 -11.22 -22.56
C TYR A 68 -8.48 -10.47 -21.58
N LEU A 69 -7.98 -11.13 -20.53
CA LEU A 69 -7.22 -10.46 -19.47
C LEU A 69 -5.76 -10.16 -19.88
N ALA A 70 -5.05 -9.43 -19.03
CA ALA A 70 -3.68 -9.02 -19.28
C ALA A 70 -2.68 -10.17 -19.03
N GLY A 71 -1.41 -9.94 -19.41
CA GLY A 71 -0.33 -10.91 -19.23
C GLY A 71 -0.18 -11.89 -20.40
N LYS A 72 0.92 -12.65 -20.39
CA LYS A 72 1.23 -13.64 -21.44
C LYS A 72 0.15 -14.74 -21.50
N ASP A 73 -0.29 -15.19 -20.33
CA ASP A 73 -1.27 -16.26 -20.18
C ASP A 73 -2.73 -15.75 -20.16
N LYS A 74 -2.93 -14.43 -20.41
CA LYS A 74 -4.26 -13.80 -20.52
C LYS A 74 -5.17 -14.06 -19.31
N ASN A 75 -4.58 -14.01 -18.11
CA ASN A 75 -5.23 -14.36 -16.85
C ASN A 75 -5.05 -13.33 -15.73
N ARG A 76 -4.45 -12.17 -16.02
CA ARG A 76 -4.18 -11.13 -15.03
C ARG A 76 -5.19 -9.98 -15.09
N VAL A 77 -5.85 -9.71 -13.97
CA VAL A 77 -6.74 -8.56 -13.81
C VAL A 77 -5.92 -7.27 -13.78
N LYS A 78 -6.33 -6.29 -14.58
CA LYS A 78 -5.83 -4.92 -14.58
C LYS A 78 -7.00 -3.96 -14.69
N ALA A 79 -6.84 -2.72 -14.20
CA ALA A 79 -7.74 -1.64 -14.59
C ALA A 79 -7.83 -1.55 -16.12
N ILE A 80 -9.07 -1.44 -16.62
CA ILE A 80 -9.34 -1.24 -18.04
C ILE A 80 -10.27 -0.05 -18.23
N LYS A 81 -10.22 0.55 -19.42
CA LYS A 81 -11.23 1.51 -19.86
C LYS A 81 -12.05 0.87 -20.98
N LEU A 82 -13.32 0.57 -20.70
CA LEU A 82 -14.25 0.05 -21.69
C LEU A 82 -15.29 1.12 -22.00
N ARG A 83 -15.41 1.48 -23.28
CA ARG A 83 -16.40 2.48 -23.75
C ARG A 83 -16.38 3.79 -22.96
N GLY A 84 -15.18 4.26 -22.64
CA GLY A 84 -14.97 5.52 -21.92
C GLY A 84 -15.04 5.42 -20.40
N ILE A 85 -15.35 4.24 -19.85
CA ILE A 85 -15.59 4.02 -18.44
C ILE A 85 -14.48 3.15 -17.82
N LEU A 86 -13.91 3.59 -16.70
CA LEU A 86 -12.96 2.80 -15.91
C LEU A 86 -13.67 1.58 -15.29
N SER A 87 -13.01 0.44 -15.30
CA SER A 87 -13.38 -0.76 -14.54
C SER A 87 -12.17 -1.25 -13.77
N GLN A 88 -12.33 -1.44 -12.46
CA GLN A 88 -11.33 -1.92 -11.53
C GLN A 88 -11.83 -3.21 -10.89
N GLY A 89 -11.06 -4.27 -11.06
CA GLY A 89 -11.44 -5.60 -10.58
C GLY A 89 -12.51 -6.29 -11.43
N LEU A 90 -12.92 -7.46 -10.95
CA LEU A 90 -14.01 -8.28 -11.47
C LEU A 90 -14.98 -8.62 -10.33
N VAL A 91 -16.23 -8.95 -10.70
CA VAL A 91 -17.26 -9.39 -9.76
C VAL A 91 -17.62 -10.83 -10.08
N LEU A 92 -17.49 -11.71 -9.10
CA LEU A 92 -17.88 -13.10 -9.20
C LEU A 92 -19.16 -13.32 -8.38
N PRO A 93 -20.26 -13.80 -8.98
CA PRO A 93 -21.47 -14.10 -8.25
C PRO A 93 -21.26 -15.29 -7.32
N ILE A 94 -21.83 -15.22 -6.12
CA ILE A 94 -21.88 -16.35 -5.18
C ILE A 94 -23.32 -16.70 -4.85
N LYS A 95 -23.55 -17.95 -4.46
CA LYS A 95 -24.84 -18.44 -4.00
C LYS A 95 -24.69 -18.99 -2.59
N ILE A 96 -25.55 -18.53 -1.70
CA ILE A 96 -25.65 -19.06 -0.35
C ILE A 96 -26.77 -20.10 -0.35
N HIS A 97 -26.48 -21.34 0.01
CA HIS A 97 -27.46 -22.42 0.10
C HIS A 97 -27.28 -23.24 1.38
N MET A 98 -28.36 -23.87 1.84
CA MET A 98 -28.30 -24.76 3.01
C MET A 98 -27.78 -26.13 2.59
N ASP A 99 -26.78 -26.68 3.28
CA ASP A 99 -26.22 -28.00 2.96
C ASP A 99 -26.75 -29.09 3.92
N LYS A 100 -26.44 -29.02 5.22
CA LYS A 100 -26.71 -30.11 6.17
C LYS A 100 -27.04 -29.66 7.59
N ASP A 101 -27.77 -30.52 8.31
CA ASP A 101 -28.01 -30.40 9.75
C ASP A 101 -26.92 -31.15 10.53
N ILE A 102 -26.30 -30.52 11.52
CA ILE A 102 -25.38 -31.11 12.51
C ILE A 102 -26.07 -31.11 13.87
N ASP A 103 -26.28 -32.29 14.45
CA ASP A 103 -26.74 -32.43 15.83
C ASP A 103 -25.54 -32.50 16.80
N ILE A 104 -25.45 -31.53 17.72
CA ILE A 104 -24.52 -31.56 18.84
C ILE A 104 -25.27 -32.02 20.09
N VAL A 105 -24.91 -33.19 20.61
CA VAL A 105 -25.48 -33.72 21.85
C VAL A 105 -24.62 -33.28 23.04
N ALA A 106 -25.17 -32.41 23.89
CA ALA A 106 -24.54 -31.99 25.13
C ALA A 106 -24.49 -33.15 26.14
N SER A 107 -23.53 -33.08 27.08
CA SER A 107 -23.33 -34.11 28.12
C SER A 107 -24.53 -34.33 29.05
N ASN A 108 -25.48 -33.38 29.07
CA ASN A 108 -26.75 -33.49 29.79
C ASN A 108 -27.90 -34.08 28.93
N GLY A 109 -27.60 -34.56 27.73
CA GLY A 109 -28.58 -35.15 26.81
C GLY A 109 -29.35 -34.13 25.95
N LYS A 110 -29.05 -32.83 26.06
CA LYS A 110 -29.67 -31.81 25.21
C LYS A 110 -29.07 -31.85 23.80
N ILE A 111 -29.90 -31.95 22.78
CA ILE A 111 -29.49 -31.91 21.36
C ILE A 111 -29.62 -30.48 20.86
N TRP A 112 -28.61 -29.98 20.16
CA TRP A 112 -28.61 -28.72 19.41
C TRP A 112 -28.41 -29.03 17.93
N THR A 113 -29.39 -28.73 17.10
CA THR A 113 -29.27 -28.88 15.64
C THR A 113 -28.76 -27.57 15.06
N TYR A 114 -27.59 -27.62 14.42
CA TYR A 114 -26.98 -26.53 13.68
C TYR A 114 -27.17 -26.81 12.20
N HIS A 115 -27.76 -25.88 11.48
CA HIS A 115 -27.83 -26.01 10.04
C HIS A 115 -26.59 -25.34 9.42
N ILE A 116 -25.86 -26.06 8.57
CA ILE A 116 -24.72 -25.53 7.82
C ILE A 116 -25.24 -24.84 6.57
N ILE A 117 -24.67 -23.68 6.29
CA ILE A 117 -24.90 -22.94 5.07
C ILE A 117 -23.58 -22.88 4.32
N GLN A 118 -23.62 -23.18 3.03
CA GLN A 118 -22.49 -23.08 2.13
C GLN A 118 -22.65 -21.85 1.24
N CYS A 119 -21.63 -21.01 1.22
CA CYS A 119 -21.39 -20.10 0.12
C CYS A 119 -20.74 -20.92 -0.99
N GLU A 120 -21.33 -20.98 -2.17
CA GLU A 120 -20.80 -21.72 -3.31
C GLU A 120 -20.75 -20.90 -4.59
N HIS A 121 -19.88 -21.31 -5.48
CA HIS A 121 -19.96 -20.95 -6.90
C HIS A 121 -19.95 -22.24 -7.72
N GLN A 122 -21.10 -22.56 -8.33
CA GLN A 122 -21.31 -23.72 -9.20
C GLN A 122 -20.78 -25.06 -8.65
N GLY A 123 -21.09 -25.36 -7.38
CA GLY A 123 -20.69 -26.61 -6.72
C GLY A 123 -19.31 -26.60 -6.07
N TYR A 124 -18.55 -25.49 -6.16
CA TYR A 124 -17.37 -25.27 -5.32
C TYR A 124 -17.78 -24.53 -4.06
N ILE A 125 -17.56 -25.15 -2.90
CA ILE A 125 -17.79 -24.50 -1.60
C ILE A 125 -16.71 -23.45 -1.40
N ILE A 126 -17.15 -22.19 -1.30
CA ILE A 126 -16.35 -20.98 -1.08
C ILE A 126 -16.29 -20.63 0.43
N GLY A 127 -17.22 -21.13 1.23
CA GLY A 127 -17.18 -20.99 2.68
C GLY A 127 -18.31 -21.75 3.35
N GLU A 128 -18.13 -22.09 4.63
CA GLU A 128 -19.15 -22.73 5.47
C GLU A 128 -19.47 -21.82 6.66
N GLY A 129 -20.76 -21.69 6.95
CA GLY A 129 -21.28 -20.96 8.11
C GLY A 129 -22.41 -21.75 8.79
N TYR A 130 -22.97 -21.19 9.86
CA TYR A 130 -24.08 -21.80 10.59
C TYR A 130 -25.35 -20.95 10.41
N ILE A 131 -26.55 -21.54 10.43
CA ILE A 131 -27.78 -20.74 10.47
C ILE A 131 -27.76 -19.86 11.72
N THR A 132 -27.84 -18.57 11.47
CA THR A 132 -28.22 -17.53 12.43
C THR A 132 -29.33 -16.69 11.80
N GLU A 133 -29.86 -15.71 12.52
CA GLU A 133 -30.79 -14.73 11.93
C GLU A 133 -30.15 -13.91 10.80
N ASP A 134 -28.81 -13.82 10.77
CA ASP A 134 -28.05 -13.06 9.79
C ASP A 134 -26.93 -13.93 9.19
N VAL A 135 -27.33 -14.79 8.26
CA VAL A 135 -26.47 -15.73 7.54
C VAL A 135 -25.42 -15.00 6.70
N GLU A 136 -25.83 -13.94 6.02
CA GLU A 136 -25.01 -13.25 5.03
C GLU A 136 -23.83 -12.52 5.66
N SER A 137 -24.00 -11.95 6.85
CA SER A 137 -22.92 -11.25 7.54
C SER A 137 -21.77 -12.16 7.98
N GLN A 138 -22.00 -13.47 8.08
CA GLN A 138 -20.94 -14.43 8.42
C GLN A 138 -19.93 -14.62 7.28
N PHE A 139 -20.33 -14.36 6.03
CA PHE A 139 -19.44 -14.48 4.87
C PHE A 139 -18.80 -13.15 4.48
N LEU A 140 -19.36 -12.02 4.92
CA LEU A 140 -18.84 -10.70 4.59
C LEU A 140 -17.40 -10.55 5.10
N GLY A 141 -16.49 -10.15 4.22
CA GLY A 141 -15.06 -9.99 4.52
C GLY A 141 -14.25 -11.28 4.48
N LEU A 142 -14.84 -12.45 4.15
CA LEU A 142 -14.09 -13.69 3.99
C LEU A 142 -13.16 -13.58 2.78
N ASP A 143 -11.85 -13.73 3.00
CA ASP A 143 -10.87 -13.87 1.93
C ASP A 143 -10.91 -15.28 1.35
N VAL A 144 -11.18 -15.38 0.05
CA VAL A 144 -11.34 -16.63 -0.68
C VAL A 144 -10.28 -16.83 -1.75
N ALA A 145 -9.19 -16.05 -1.71
CA ALA A 145 -8.12 -16.09 -2.71
C ALA A 145 -7.52 -17.49 -2.86
N GLU A 146 -7.08 -18.10 -1.74
CA GLU A 146 -6.48 -19.45 -1.73
C GLU A 146 -7.44 -20.50 -2.28
N LEU A 147 -8.70 -20.44 -1.84
CA LEU A 147 -9.75 -21.36 -2.21
C LEU A 147 -10.09 -21.32 -3.69
N LEU A 148 -10.14 -20.12 -4.27
CA LEU A 148 -10.34 -19.92 -5.69
C LEU A 148 -9.06 -20.12 -6.51
N GLY A 149 -7.92 -20.40 -5.87
CA GLY A 149 -6.61 -20.51 -6.53
C GLY A 149 -6.14 -19.21 -7.17
N ILE A 150 -6.62 -18.06 -6.67
CA ILE A 150 -6.24 -16.73 -7.13
C ILE A 150 -4.98 -16.32 -6.39
N VAL A 151 -3.97 -15.88 -7.14
CA VAL A 151 -2.71 -15.38 -6.57
C VAL A 151 -2.44 -13.95 -7.02
N LYS A 152 -1.70 -13.20 -6.21
CA LYS A 152 -1.24 -11.86 -6.59
C LYS A 152 -0.15 -11.96 -7.65
N TRP A 153 -0.28 -11.21 -8.73
CA TRP A 153 0.80 -11.00 -9.68
C TRP A 153 1.83 -10.04 -9.09
N GLU A 154 3.09 -10.45 -9.12
CA GLU A 154 4.22 -9.59 -8.80
C GLU A 154 5.15 -9.46 -10.02
N PRO A 155 5.60 -8.24 -10.36
CA PRO A 155 6.60 -8.08 -11.40
C PRO A 155 7.95 -8.68 -11.00
N PRO A 156 8.75 -9.17 -11.96
CA PRO A 156 10.11 -9.61 -11.68
C PRO A 156 10.94 -8.43 -11.18
N ILE A 157 11.62 -8.61 -10.04
CA ILE A 157 12.46 -7.56 -9.44
C ILE A 157 13.69 -7.29 -10.33
N PRO A 158 13.99 -6.02 -10.68
CA PRO A 158 15.19 -5.67 -11.42
C PRO A 158 16.48 -6.15 -10.73
N ILE A 159 17.48 -6.56 -11.51
CA ILE A 159 18.75 -7.08 -10.99
C ILE A 159 19.45 -6.05 -10.08
N SER A 160 19.34 -4.75 -10.40
CA SER A 160 19.90 -3.66 -9.60
C SER A 160 19.29 -3.53 -8.20
N MET A 161 18.10 -4.09 -7.97
CA MET A 161 17.42 -4.09 -6.67
C MET A 161 17.71 -5.36 -5.86
N VAL A 162 18.28 -6.39 -6.49
CA VAL A 162 18.68 -7.64 -5.81
C VAL A 162 20.08 -7.49 -5.23
N GLY A 163 20.29 -8.00 -4.01
CA GLY A 163 21.57 -7.89 -3.33
C GLY A 163 21.70 -8.88 -2.18
N GLU A 164 22.91 -8.99 -1.63
CA GLU A 164 23.14 -9.78 -0.43
C GLU A 164 22.52 -9.11 0.80
N VAL A 165 21.81 -9.89 1.59
CA VAL A 165 21.08 -9.40 2.76
C VAL A 165 21.53 -10.06 4.04
N CYS A 166 21.38 -9.36 5.15
CA CYS A 166 21.52 -9.91 6.50
C CYS A 166 20.28 -9.57 7.34
N ASN A 167 20.07 -10.32 8.41
CA ASN A 167 18.94 -10.11 9.31
C ASN A 167 19.31 -9.20 10.49
N ILE A 168 18.38 -8.33 10.88
CA ILE A 168 18.45 -7.47 12.07
C ILE A 168 17.16 -7.58 12.92
N TYR A 169 16.78 -8.80 13.31
CA TYR A 169 15.53 -9.16 14.01
C TYR A 169 14.90 -8.04 14.87
N GLY A 170 13.67 -7.68 14.53
CA GLY A 170 12.86 -6.70 15.24
C GLY A 170 13.29 -5.24 15.07
N LYS A 171 14.24 -4.94 14.17
CA LYS A 171 14.78 -3.58 13.97
C LYS A 171 14.44 -2.97 12.61
N THR A 172 13.79 -3.69 11.71
CA THR A 172 13.27 -3.09 10.47
C THR A 172 11.86 -2.54 10.69
N LEU A 173 11.40 -1.67 9.79
CA LEU A 173 10.01 -1.24 9.75
C LEU A 173 9.24 -2.00 8.67
N ARG A 174 7.98 -2.27 9.00
CA ARG A 174 6.94 -2.63 8.05
C ARG A 174 6.19 -1.36 7.69
N TYR A 175 6.09 -1.06 6.41
CA TYR A 175 5.40 0.11 5.91
C TYR A 175 4.47 -0.29 4.78
N ASP A 176 3.19 0.05 4.90
CA ASP A 176 2.20 -0.11 3.84
C ASP A 176 1.09 0.92 4.02
N ILE A 177 0.40 1.24 2.92
CA ILE A 177 -0.63 2.27 2.90
C ILE A 177 -1.89 1.69 2.26
N GLU A 178 -3.01 1.79 2.97
CA GLU A 178 -4.32 1.34 2.49
C GLU A 178 -4.88 2.29 1.42
N ASN A 179 -5.73 1.78 0.54
CA ASN A 179 -6.35 2.59 -0.51
C ASN A 179 -7.60 3.31 0.04
N LEU A 180 -7.72 4.62 -0.21
CA LEU A 180 -8.89 5.43 0.14
C LEU A 180 -10.20 4.83 -0.39
N LYS A 181 -10.17 4.19 -1.56
CA LYS A 181 -11.33 3.51 -2.15
C LYS A 181 -11.79 2.29 -1.33
N LYS A 182 -10.88 1.61 -0.62
CA LYS A 182 -11.22 0.48 0.25
C LYS A 182 -11.85 0.96 1.56
N TYR A 183 -11.35 2.08 2.09
CA TYR A 183 -11.78 2.62 3.38
C TYR A 183 -12.15 4.11 3.30
N PRO A 184 -13.22 4.47 2.55
CA PRO A 184 -13.56 5.87 2.29
C PRO A 184 -14.09 6.63 3.52
N HIS A 185 -14.41 5.92 4.60
CA HIS A 185 -15.00 6.46 5.83
C HIS A 185 -13.97 6.76 6.93
N ILE A 186 -12.70 6.41 6.71
CA ILE A 186 -11.64 6.57 7.72
C ILE A 186 -11.26 8.03 7.92
N LEU A 187 -11.29 8.82 6.84
CA LEU A 187 -11.06 10.25 6.91
C LEU A 187 -12.40 10.97 7.07
N GLU A 188 -12.49 11.86 8.04
CA GLU A 188 -13.68 12.64 8.37
C GLU A 188 -13.72 13.96 7.59
N GLU A 189 -14.89 14.31 7.04
CA GLU A 189 -15.10 15.58 6.37
C GLU A 189 -14.74 16.77 7.27
N GLY A 190 -13.86 17.65 6.79
CA GLY A 190 -13.38 18.83 7.49
C GLY A 190 -12.19 18.60 8.43
N GLU A 191 -11.69 17.38 8.60
CA GLU A 191 -10.48 17.14 9.41
C GLU A 191 -9.23 17.72 8.72
N GLU A 192 -8.26 18.21 9.50
CA GLU A 192 -7.04 18.80 8.93
C GLU A 192 -6.10 17.71 8.39
N VAL A 193 -5.86 17.71 7.07
CA VAL A 193 -5.01 16.73 6.39
C VAL A 193 -3.91 17.39 5.57
N VAL A 194 -2.87 16.60 5.30
CA VAL A 194 -1.82 16.91 4.34
C VAL A 194 -1.87 15.87 3.22
N MET A 195 -1.99 16.35 1.98
CA MET A 195 -1.93 15.53 0.78
C MET A 195 -0.60 15.78 0.07
N THR A 196 0.16 14.71 -0.08
CA THR A 196 1.47 14.72 -0.77
C THR A 196 1.38 13.95 -2.06
N GLU A 197 2.21 14.30 -3.04
CA GLU A 197 2.32 13.54 -4.27
C GLU A 197 2.80 12.12 -3.97
N LYS A 198 2.06 11.12 -4.46
CA LYS A 198 2.54 9.75 -4.47
C LYS A 198 3.51 9.60 -5.64
N LEU A 199 4.79 9.43 -5.34
CA LEU A 199 5.81 9.16 -6.34
C LEU A 199 5.80 7.69 -6.76
N HIS A 200 6.16 7.45 -8.01
CA HIS A 200 6.28 6.15 -8.64
C HIS A 200 7.75 5.77 -8.79
N GLY A 201 8.27 5.08 -7.78
CA GLY A 201 9.67 4.68 -7.72
C GLY A 201 9.79 3.34 -7.02
N THR A 202 10.81 3.17 -6.19
CA THR A 202 10.87 2.05 -5.27
C THR A 202 11.09 2.56 -3.85
N PHE A 203 10.35 1.99 -2.91
CA PHE A 203 10.49 2.28 -1.50
C PHE A 203 11.90 1.96 -1.02
N MET A 204 12.52 2.92 -0.33
CA MET A 204 13.76 2.76 0.41
C MET A 204 13.55 3.20 1.86
N GLY A 205 13.74 2.25 2.78
CA GLY A 205 13.89 2.54 4.20
C GLY A 205 15.37 2.68 4.54
N ILE A 206 15.72 3.74 5.28
CA ILE A 206 17.05 3.95 5.87
C ILE A 206 16.89 3.93 7.38
N GLY A 207 17.67 3.11 8.07
CA GLY A 207 17.67 3.04 9.53
C GLY A 207 19.01 3.44 10.10
N TYR A 208 18.99 4.28 11.13
CA TYR A 208 20.08 4.51 12.06
C TYR A 208 19.71 3.95 13.42
N TRP A 209 20.45 2.96 13.90
CA TRP A 209 20.26 2.33 15.19
C TRP A 209 21.52 2.50 16.05
N PRO A 210 21.55 3.49 16.96
CA PRO A 210 22.73 3.76 17.78
C PRO A 210 23.17 2.54 18.59
N GLY A 211 24.44 2.15 18.44
CA GLY A 211 25.04 1.06 19.21
C GLY A 211 24.60 -0.34 18.79
N LEU A 212 24.09 -0.51 17.56
CA LEU A 212 23.80 -1.83 16.99
C LEU A 212 25.09 -2.62 16.72
N GLY A 213 26.11 -1.96 16.18
CA GLY A 213 27.47 -2.51 16.00
C GLY A 213 27.53 -3.79 15.16
N LYS A 214 26.60 -4.00 14.22
CA LYS A 214 26.57 -5.19 13.38
C LYS A 214 27.53 -5.04 12.22
N LYS A 215 28.55 -5.92 12.15
CA LYS A 215 29.65 -5.87 11.18
C LYS A 215 29.26 -5.83 9.70
N ASP A 216 28.09 -6.37 9.37
CA ASP A 216 27.60 -6.40 7.98
C ASP A 216 26.93 -5.08 7.55
N LEU A 217 26.89 -4.06 8.42
CA LEU A 217 26.17 -2.80 8.22
C LEU A 217 27.13 -1.61 8.11
N PHE A 218 26.59 -0.51 7.60
CA PHE A 218 27.32 0.73 7.33
C PHE A 218 27.64 1.51 8.61
N GLU A 219 28.57 2.46 8.52
CA GLU A 219 28.86 3.45 9.59
C GLU A 219 29.15 2.81 10.97
N GLY A 220 30.09 1.86 11.01
CA GLY A 220 30.47 1.18 12.25
C GLY A 220 29.45 0.14 12.73
N GLY A 221 28.47 -0.20 11.90
CA GLY A 221 27.49 -1.24 12.14
C GLY A 221 26.13 -0.74 12.64
N ASP A 222 25.87 0.55 12.52
CA ASP A 222 24.68 1.23 13.06
C ASP A 222 23.71 1.71 11.98
N VAL A 223 24.08 1.67 10.70
CA VAL A 223 23.28 2.20 9.60
C VAL A 223 22.95 1.12 8.59
N PHE A 224 21.70 1.07 8.12
CA PHE A 224 21.23 0.06 7.19
C PHE A 224 20.16 0.60 6.24
N THR A 225 19.96 -0.09 5.12
CA THR A 225 18.86 0.17 4.19
C THR A 225 18.14 -1.11 3.78
N PHE A 226 16.86 -0.99 3.44
CA PHE A 226 15.98 -2.08 3.03
C PHE A 226 14.92 -1.61 2.04
N SER A 227 14.50 -2.51 1.15
CA SER A 227 13.27 -2.37 0.37
C SER A 227 12.05 -2.76 1.21
N LYS A 228 10.83 -2.46 0.73
CA LYS A 228 9.57 -2.73 1.45
C LYS A 228 9.45 -4.21 1.85
N GLY A 229 9.69 -5.11 0.89
CA GLY A 229 9.63 -6.56 1.10
C GLY A 229 10.69 -7.07 2.09
N LEU A 230 11.92 -6.57 2.01
CA LEU A 230 12.99 -6.94 2.95
C LEU A 230 12.71 -6.47 4.37
N GLY A 231 12.22 -5.22 4.51
CA GLY A 231 11.81 -4.65 5.79
C GLY A 231 10.75 -5.50 6.50
N ALA A 232 9.79 -6.04 5.75
CA ALA A 232 8.77 -6.93 6.30
C ALA A 232 9.32 -8.26 6.87
N GLN A 233 10.44 -8.72 6.33
CA GLN A 233 11.12 -9.96 6.70
C GLN A 233 12.22 -9.77 7.75
N GLY A 234 12.51 -8.54 8.18
CA GLY A 234 13.63 -8.28 9.10
C GLY A 234 15.00 -8.26 8.43
N LEU A 235 15.04 -8.10 7.10
CA LEU A 235 16.25 -8.17 6.28
C LEU A 235 16.67 -6.77 5.81
N VAL A 236 17.97 -6.58 5.69
CA VAL A 236 18.61 -5.35 5.19
C VAL A 236 19.78 -5.69 4.28
N PHE A 237 20.13 -4.79 3.38
CA PHE A 237 21.30 -4.96 2.51
C PHE A 237 22.60 -4.90 3.32
N LYS A 238 23.55 -5.77 2.98
CA LYS A 238 24.89 -5.76 3.57
C LYS A 238 25.76 -4.65 2.98
N ASP A 239 26.65 -4.09 3.78
CA ASP A 239 27.78 -3.30 3.34
C ASP A 239 28.90 -4.23 2.83
N ASN A 240 28.92 -4.48 1.52
CA ASN A 240 29.96 -5.28 0.89
C ASN A 240 30.14 -4.96 -0.61
N GLU A 241 31.25 -5.45 -1.16
CA GLU A 241 31.61 -5.28 -2.57
C GLU A 241 30.55 -5.78 -3.56
N ASN A 242 29.83 -6.85 -3.22
CA ASN A 242 28.80 -7.41 -4.10
C ASN A 242 27.57 -6.50 -4.21
N ASN A 243 27.32 -5.68 -3.20
CA ASN A 243 26.22 -4.72 -3.17
C ASN A 243 26.60 -3.30 -3.62
N ARG A 244 27.86 -3.01 -3.95
CA ARG A 244 28.29 -1.63 -4.31
C ARG A 244 27.48 -0.99 -5.45
N ASN A 245 26.95 -1.81 -6.35
CA ASN A 245 26.14 -1.38 -7.50
C ASN A 245 24.63 -1.58 -7.28
N ASN A 246 24.22 -2.05 -6.11
CA ASN A 246 22.81 -2.19 -5.77
C ASN A 246 22.20 -0.79 -5.58
N LEU A 247 20.99 -0.59 -6.11
CA LEU A 247 20.31 0.71 -6.14
C LEU A 247 20.19 1.34 -4.74
N TYR A 248 19.77 0.56 -3.74
CA TYR A 248 19.57 1.04 -2.38
C TYR A 248 20.91 1.34 -1.70
N VAL A 249 21.89 0.46 -1.88
CA VAL A 249 23.23 0.66 -1.27
C VAL A 249 23.93 1.88 -1.84
N LYS A 250 23.90 2.06 -3.17
CA LYS A 250 24.46 3.26 -3.82
C LYS A 250 23.82 4.54 -3.28
N ASN A 251 22.47 4.61 -3.23
CA ASN A 251 21.78 5.78 -2.71
C ASN A 251 22.08 6.03 -1.21
N LEU A 252 22.22 4.98 -0.41
CA LEU A 252 22.60 5.13 1.00
C LEU A 252 24.02 5.67 1.13
N VAL A 253 24.97 5.13 0.36
CA VAL A 253 26.37 5.58 0.35
C VAL A 253 26.45 7.03 -0.11
N ASP A 254 25.73 7.43 -1.16
CA ASP A 254 25.68 8.82 -1.63
C ASP A 254 25.17 9.78 -0.54
N LEU A 255 24.24 9.35 0.33
CA LEU A 255 23.75 10.13 1.48
C LEU A 255 24.74 10.18 2.66
N ILE A 256 25.59 9.17 2.82
CA ILE A 256 26.64 9.12 3.85
C ILE A 256 27.88 9.91 3.41
N ASP A 257 28.33 9.70 2.17
CA ASP A 257 29.59 10.20 1.61
C ASP A 257 29.42 11.51 0.83
N GLY A 258 28.19 11.94 0.57
CA GLY A 258 27.87 13.12 -0.22
C GLY A 258 28.64 14.36 0.20
N VAL A 259 29.09 15.14 -0.79
CA VAL A 259 29.80 16.41 -0.58
C VAL A 259 28.83 17.44 0.00
N GLY A 260 28.71 17.47 1.33
CA GLY A 260 27.74 18.30 2.04
C GLY A 260 27.37 17.74 3.41
N PHE A 261 26.09 17.89 3.77
CA PHE A 261 25.57 17.51 5.08
C PHE A 261 25.27 16.00 5.11
N ASN A 262 26.22 15.21 5.61
CA ASN A 262 26.06 13.76 5.84
C ASN A 262 24.87 13.49 6.78
N ILE A 263 23.93 12.65 6.34
CA ILE A 263 22.67 12.34 7.03
C ILE A 263 22.89 11.83 8.46
N ILE A 264 23.93 11.02 8.66
CA ILE A 264 24.32 10.45 9.96
C ILE A 264 24.96 11.51 10.85
N ASN A 265 25.80 12.39 10.29
CA ASN A 265 26.33 13.53 11.01
C ASN A 265 25.21 14.47 11.44
N GLY A 266 24.18 14.64 10.63
CA GLY A 266 22.94 15.32 11.00
C GLY A 266 22.31 14.77 12.25
N ILE A 267 21.94 13.50 12.17
CA ILE A 267 21.29 12.79 13.27
C ILE A 267 22.16 12.80 14.53
N LYS A 268 23.47 12.50 14.42
CA LYS A 268 24.43 12.49 15.53
C LYS A 268 24.60 13.87 16.17
N LYS A 269 24.90 14.90 15.37
CA LYS A 269 25.00 16.30 15.83
C LYS A 269 23.73 16.70 16.55
N TRP A 270 22.57 16.23 16.11
CA TRP A 270 21.32 16.64 16.70
C TRP A 270 21.06 16.03 18.08
N PHE A 271 21.44 14.78 18.33
CA PHE A 271 21.41 14.24 19.69
C PHE A 271 22.35 14.99 20.64
N GLU A 272 23.43 15.58 20.11
CA GLU A 272 24.39 16.38 20.88
C GLU A 272 23.91 17.82 21.12
N TYR A 273 23.43 18.51 20.09
CA TYR A 273 23.05 19.94 20.12
C TYR A 273 21.56 20.18 20.42
N GLY A 274 20.68 19.23 20.10
CA GLY A 274 19.22 19.33 20.31
C GLY A 274 18.81 19.50 21.77
N LYS A 275 19.69 19.16 22.73
CA LYS A 275 19.55 19.50 24.15
C LYS A 275 19.45 21.01 24.40
N ARG A 276 19.95 21.85 23.48
CA ARG A 276 20.03 23.32 23.62
C ARG A 276 18.93 24.07 22.85
N ALA A 277 18.13 23.38 22.05
CA ALA A 277 17.06 23.98 21.25
C ALA A 277 15.72 23.87 21.99
N GLU A 278 15.34 24.89 22.77
CA GLU A 278 14.02 24.95 23.42
C GLU A 278 12.86 24.87 22.42
N ARG A 279 13.11 25.27 21.16
CA ARG A 279 12.16 25.30 20.04
C ARG A 279 12.05 24.00 19.22
N ASN A 280 12.80 22.97 19.59
CA ASN A 280 12.74 21.68 18.92
C ASN A 280 11.34 21.04 19.12
N PRO A 281 10.59 20.76 18.03
CA PRO A 281 9.26 20.16 18.14
C PRO A 281 9.31 18.67 18.55
N ILE A 282 10.39 17.95 18.21
CA ILE A 282 10.62 16.53 18.49
C ILE A 282 11.15 16.31 19.93
N LYS A 283 10.22 16.02 20.84
CA LYS A 283 10.49 15.92 22.29
C LYS A 283 11.53 14.86 22.67
N GLU A 284 11.55 13.74 21.96
CA GLU A 284 12.44 12.61 22.22
C GLU A 284 13.91 13.00 22.08
N PHE A 285 14.20 13.81 21.07
CA PHE A 285 15.54 14.30 20.79
C PHE A 285 16.00 15.33 21.83
N ARG A 286 15.09 16.10 22.47
CA ARG A 286 15.42 17.00 23.60
C ARG A 286 15.95 16.25 24.83
N LYS A 287 15.56 14.99 25.03
CA LYS A 287 16.08 14.15 26.13
C LYS A 287 17.56 13.78 25.91
N GLY A 288 18.04 13.90 24.66
CA GLY A 288 19.44 13.72 24.26
C GLY A 288 20.02 12.35 24.57
N LYS A 289 19.16 11.32 24.59
CA LYS A 289 19.53 9.92 24.49
C LYS A 289 19.38 9.53 23.01
N PRO A 290 20.44 9.01 22.36
CA PRO A 290 20.31 8.46 21.01
C PRO A 290 19.21 7.40 20.98
N ILE A 291 18.28 7.54 20.05
CA ILE A 291 17.22 6.57 19.77
C ILE A 291 17.30 6.15 18.29
N PRO A 292 16.72 4.99 17.93
CA PRO A 292 16.64 4.61 16.52
C PRO A 292 15.86 5.65 15.71
N VAL A 293 16.27 5.85 14.46
CA VAL A 293 15.64 6.77 13.50
C VAL A 293 15.51 6.04 12.17
N TYR A 294 14.36 6.18 11.53
CA TYR A 294 14.08 5.61 10.23
C TYR A 294 13.57 6.68 9.30
N ILE A 295 14.14 6.73 8.10
CA ILE A 295 13.78 7.67 7.04
C ILE A 295 13.17 6.82 5.93
N LEU A 296 11.91 7.12 5.61
CA LEU A 296 11.16 6.40 4.60
C LEU A 296 11.04 7.28 3.36
N SER A 297 11.48 6.73 2.25
CA SER A 297 11.72 7.49 1.03
C SER A 297 11.41 6.68 -0.21
N GLU A 298 11.23 7.39 -1.32
CA GLU A 298 11.04 6.81 -2.64
C GLU A 298 12.24 7.13 -3.52
N ILE A 299 12.89 6.11 -4.09
CA ILE A 299 13.91 6.27 -5.13
C ILE A 299 13.22 6.23 -6.50
N PHE A 300 13.38 7.24 -7.33
CA PHE A 300 12.78 7.33 -8.66
C PHE A 300 13.75 7.92 -9.67
N GLY A 301 13.44 7.77 -10.95
CA GLY A 301 14.33 8.18 -12.05
C GLY A 301 14.35 7.16 -13.19
N LYS A 302 15.12 7.47 -14.23
CA LYS A 302 15.18 6.64 -15.43
C LYS A 302 15.70 5.24 -15.16
N GLY A 303 14.91 4.24 -15.55
CA GLY A 303 15.30 2.82 -15.46
C GLY A 303 14.97 2.16 -14.12
N ILE A 304 14.42 2.91 -13.16
CA ILE A 304 13.90 2.36 -11.90
C ILE A 304 12.49 1.80 -12.13
N GLN A 305 11.59 2.62 -12.66
CA GLN A 305 10.23 2.29 -13.06
C GLN A 305 9.89 2.98 -14.41
N ASP A 306 8.65 2.87 -14.90
CA ASP A 306 8.24 3.43 -16.20
C ASP A 306 8.13 4.96 -16.19
N LEU A 307 7.85 5.58 -15.05
CA LEU A 307 7.89 7.04 -14.90
C LEU A 307 9.29 7.51 -14.49
N ALA A 308 10.00 8.14 -15.43
CA ALA A 308 11.36 8.63 -15.22
C ALA A 308 11.44 10.03 -14.58
N TYR A 309 10.30 10.71 -14.39
CA TYR A 309 10.22 12.08 -13.83
C TYR A 309 11.15 13.08 -14.53
N GLY A 310 11.44 12.91 -15.82
CA GLY A 310 12.35 13.81 -16.54
C GLY A 310 13.79 13.85 -16.00
N GLN A 311 14.21 12.89 -15.18
CA GLN A 311 15.55 12.81 -14.60
C GLN A 311 16.31 11.59 -15.11
N ASP A 312 17.56 11.78 -15.52
CA ASP A 312 18.46 10.68 -15.91
C ASP A 312 19.14 10.02 -14.69
N ALA A 313 19.25 10.74 -13.56
CA ALA A 313 19.86 10.25 -12.33
C ALA A 313 18.81 9.68 -11.37
N ASP A 314 19.24 8.70 -10.56
CA ASP A 314 18.46 8.22 -9.42
C ASP A 314 18.29 9.37 -8.42
N THR A 315 17.05 9.64 -8.02
CA THR A 315 16.71 10.70 -7.06
C THR A 315 15.90 10.09 -5.92
N LEU A 316 16.03 10.67 -4.73
CA LEU A 316 15.33 10.22 -3.53
C LEU A 316 14.53 11.37 -2.92
N CYS A 317 13.28 11.09 -2.56
CA CYS A 317 12.45 12.01 -1.77
C CYS A 317 11.91 11.30 -0.53
N VAL A 318 11.99 11.96 0.62
CA VAL A 318 11.43 11.49 1.89
C VAL A 318 9.93 11.77 1.94
N PHE A 319 9.15 10.81 2.41
CA PHE A 319 7.72 10.99 2.65
C PHE A 319 7.29 10.69 4.10
N ASP A 320 8.18 10.07 4.89
CA ASP A 320 7.91 9.78 6.29
C ASP A 320 9.18 9.60 7.12
N VAL A 321 9.06 9.79 8.44
CA VAL A 321 10.13 9.56 9.41
C VAL A 321 9.56 8.91 10.66
N PHE A 322 10.20 7.84 11.12
CA PHE A 322 9.83 7.14 12.36
C PHE A 322 10.98 7.21 13.36
N ILE A 323 10.67 7.42 14.63
CA ILE A 323 11.65 7.49 15.71
C ILE A 323 11.33 6.51 16.84
N GLY A 324 12.37 5.94 17.44
CA GLY A 324 12.27 4.94 18.50
C GLY A 324 12.30 3.50 17.99
N GLU A 325 12.15 2.54 18.90
CA GLU A 325 12.13 1.12 18.55
C GLU A 325 10.82 0.75 17.82
N PRO A 326 10.81 -0.13 16.80
CA PRO A 326 9.61 -0.47 16.04
C PRO A 326 8.38 -0.87 16.87
N SER A 327 8.58 -1.46 18.05
CA SER A 327 7.51 -1.88 18.96
C SER A 327 6.89 -0.76 19.81
N SER A 328 7.55 0.39 19.94
CA SER A 328 7.13 1.45 20.87
C SER A 328 7.40 2.88 20.39
N GLY A 329 7.97 3.03 19.20
CA GLY A 329 8.24 4.30 18.56
C GLY A 329 6.99 4.89 17.91
N ARG A 330 7.20 5.97 17.18
CA ARG A 330 6.13 6.68 16.47
C ARG A 330 6.64 7.29 15.17
N TYR A 331 5.71 7.51 14.25
CA TYR A 331 5.93 8.42 13.14
C TYR A 331 5.95 9.86 13.65
N LEU A 332 6.73 10.72 13.00
CA LEU A 332 6.72 12.15 13.26
C LEU A 332 5.43 12.76 12.69
N ASP A 333 4.87 13.74 13.40
CA ASP A 333 3.81 14.58 12.83
C ASP A 333 4.36 15.33 11.60
N TYR A 334 3.48 15.83 10.74
CA TYR A 334 3.91 16.41 9.46
C TYR A 334 4.94 17.55 9.64
N ASP A 335 4.67 18.50 10.52
CA ASP A 335 5.59 19.63 10.79
C ASP A 335 6.90 19.18 11.45
N GLU A 336 6.87 18.13 12.27
CA GLU A 336 8.08 17.53 12.85
C GLU A 336 8.94 16.88 11.76
N MET A 337 8.32 16.20 10.80
CA MET A 337 8.99 15.58 9.66
C MET A 337 9.60 16.64 8.73
N VAL A 338 8.88 17.71 8.42
CA VAL A 338 9.39 18.85 7.64
C VAL A 338 10.61 19.45 8.31
N TYR A 339 10.49 19.78 9.60
CA TYR A 339 11.60 20.29 10.39
C TYR A 339 12.79 19.31 10.41
N PHE A 340 12.55 18.01 10.53
CA PHE A 340 13.60 16.99 10.48
C PHE A 340 14.32 17.00 9.12
N CYS A 341 13.58 16.98 8.02
CA CYS A 341 14.16 16.88 6.68
C CYS A 341 14.92 18.15 6.29
N GLU A 342 14.37 19.34 6.56
CA GLU A 342 14.96 20.62 6.16
C GLU A 342 16.10 21.06 7.09
N GLU A 343 15.91 20.96 8.41
CA GLU A 343 16.84 21.56 9.38
C GLU A 343 17.85 20.55 9.93
N ILE A 344 17.54 19.25 9.90
CA ILE A 344 18.38 18.22 10.53
C ILE A 344 19.18 17.41 9.53
N ILE A 345 18.64 17.07 8.37
CA ILE A 345 19.32 16.17 7.42
C ILE A 345 19.52 16.75 6.02
N ASP A 346 18.89 17.87 5.67
CA ASP A 346 18.97 18.53 4.36
C ASP A 346 18.66 17.58 3.19
N VAL A 347 17.49 16.94 3.25
CA VAL A 347 17.02 15.98 2.23
C VAL A 347 15.66 16.40 1.68
N ALA A 348 15.51 16.30 0.36
CA ALA A 348 14.26 16.62 -0.32
C ALA A 348 13.10 15.72 0.13
N MET A 349 11.92 16.31 0.27
CA MET A 349 10.67 15.61 0.55
C MET A 349 9.81 15.46 -0.69
N VAL A 350 8.82 14.58 -0.63
CA VAL A 350 7.76 14.52 -1.65
C VAL A 350 6.98 15.85 -1.69
N PRO A 351 6.51 16.30 -2.87
CA PRO A 351 5.76 17.55 -2.99
C PRO A 351 4.48 17.55 -2.15
N VAL A 352 4.23 18.67 -1.47
CA VAL A 352 2.94 18.95 -0.84
C VAL A 352 2.00 19.53 -1.88
N LEU A 353 0.85 18.92 -2.04
CA LEU A 353 -0.17 19.38 -2.98
C LEU A 353 -1.28 20.15 -2.28
N TYR A 354 -1.62 19.73 -1.06
CA TYR A 354 -2.68 20.34 -0.27
C TYR A 354 -2.41 20.19 1.23
N HIS A 355 -2.76 21.22 1.99
CA HIS A 355 -2.81 21.22 3.46
C HIS A 355 -4.05 22.03 3.87
N GLY A 356 -4.98 21.38 4.57
CA GLY A 356 -6.25 21.99 4.96
C GLY A 356 -7.33 20.95 5.29
N PRO A 357 -8.59 21.38 5.41
CA PRO A 357 -9.71 20.50 5.70
C PRO A 357 -9.96 19.48 4.59
N TYR A 358 -10.07 18.21 4.96
CA TYR A 358 -10.37 17.12 4.05
C TYR A 358 -11.79 17.23 3.48
N SER A 359 -11.91 17.01 2.18
CA SER A 359 -13.15 16.54 1.57
C SER A 359 -12.83 15.52 0.49
N LYS A 360 -13.75 14.62 0.19
CA LYS A 360 -13.56 13.66 -0.91
C LYS A 360 -13.32 14.36 -2.25
N GLU A 361 -14.03 15.45 -2.52
CA GLU A 361 -13.89 16.22 -3.76
C GLU A 361 -12.48 16.82 -3.90
N ILE A 362 -11.92 17.32 -2.79
CA ILE A 362 -10.54 17.83 -2.77
C ILE A 362 -9.56 16.68 -3.03
N ALA A 363 -9.75 15.53 -2.39
CA ALA A 363 -8.90 14.37 -2.63
C ALA A 363 -8.96 13.90 -4.10
N ASP A 364 -10.15 13.87 -4.71
CA ASP A 364 -10.34 13.54 -6.12
C ASP A 364 -9.70 14.59 -7.06
N GLU A 365 -9.76 15.88 -6.71
CA GLU A 365 -9.12 16.97 -7.46
C GLU A 365 -7.60 16.82 -7.50
N TYR A 366 -6.96 16.60 -6.35
CA TYR A 366 -5.49 16.53 -6.24
C TYR A 366 -4.92 15.16 -6.63
N CYS A 367 -5.74 14.10 -6.66
CA CYS A 367 -5.33 12.76 -7.07
C CYS A 367 -4.81 12.76 -8.52
N ASP A 368 -5.45 13.53 -9.40
CA ASP A 368 -5.10 13.64 -10.80
C ASP A 368 -4.17 14.85 -11.06
N GLY A 369 -3.13 14.67 -11.88
CA GLY A 369 -2.34 15.80 -12.37
C GLY A 369 -0.97 15.39 -12.91
N MET A 370 -0.17 16.40 -13.23
CA MET A 370 1.25 16.20 -13.56
C MET A 370 2.10 16.39 -12.31
N THR A 371 3.26 15.73 -12.22
CA THR A 371 4.20 15.86 -11.09
C THR A 371 4.50 17.32 -10.74
N GLU A 372 4.59 17.63 -9.44
CA GLU A 372 4.93 18.94 -8.87
C GLU A 372 6.36 18.99 -8.31
N LEU A 373 7.15 17.93 -8.46
CA LEU A 373 8.59 17.94 -8.17
C LEU A 373 9.28 19.16 -8.82
N GLU A 374 10.00 19.94 -8.01
CA GLU A 374 10.52 21.27 -8.38
C GLU A 374 11.32 21.27 -9.70
N TYR A 375 12.26 20.34 -9.84
CA TYR A 375 13.17 20.25 -11.00
C TYR A 375 12.58 19.50 -12.20
N SER A 376 11.40 18.91 -12.06
CA SER A 376 10.78 18.06 -13.08
C SER A 376 9.28 18.30 -13.23
N LYS A 377 8.81 19.47 -12.81
CA LYS A 377 7.39 19.83 -12.83
C LYS A 377 6.79 19.67 -14.21
N GLY A 378 5.67 18.96 -14.30
CA GLY A 378 5.00 18.72 -15.57
C GLY A 378 5.60 17.62 -16.46
N SER A 379 6.67 16.94 -16.04
CA SER A 379 7.38 15.97 -16.90
C SER A 379 6.63 14.65 -17.12
N CYS A 380 5.81 14.23 -16.15
CA CYS A 380 4.95 13.06 -16.24
C CYS A 380 3.68 13.23 -15.41
N ILE A 381 2.71 12.34 -15.61
CA ILE A 381 1.55 12.24 -14.73
C ILE A 381 2.01 11.79 -13.34
N ARG A 382 1.34 12.26 -12.28
CA ARG A 382 1.53 11.73 -10.92
C ARG A 382 0.80 10.39 -10.77
N GLU A 383 1.28 9.54 -9.87
CA GLU A 383 0.56 8.29 -9.56
C GLU A 383 -0.75 8.57 -8.83
N GLY A 384 -0.72 9.55 -7.95
CA GLY A 384 -1.84 9.91 -7.10
C GLY A 384 -1.36 10.73 -5.92
N ILE A 385 -2.04 10.56 -4.79
CA ILE A 385 -1.72 11.24 -3.54
C ILE A 385 -1.63 10.26 -2.38
N VAL A 386 -0.84 10.63 -1.37
CA VAL A 386 -0.89 10.07 -0.03
C VAL A 386 -1.47 11.12 0.90
N ILE A 387 -2.50 10.74 1.64
CA ILE A 387 -3.26 11.58 2.56
C ILE A 387 -2.96 11.10 3.98
N LYS A 388 -2.50 12.04 4.82
CA LYS A 388 -2.30 11.84 6.24
C LYS A 388 -2.97 12.97 7.03
N PRO A 389 -3.53 12.71 8.21
CA PRO A 389 -3.92 13.78 9.11
C PRO A 389 -2.69 14.63 9.46
N ALA A 390 -2.88 15.92 9.75
CA ALA A 390 -1.78 16.81 10.15
C ALA A 390 -1.06 16.32 11.43
N PHE A 391 -1.80 15.63 12.30
CA PHE A 391 -1.30 14.98 13.51
C PHE A 391 -1.53 13.47 13.44
N GLU A 392 -0.51 12.68 13.78
CA GLU A 392 -0.59 11.22 13.69
C GLU A 392 -1.80 10.64 14.45
N ALA A 393 -2.63 9.90 13.74
CA ALA A 393 -3.85 9.30 14.26
C ALA A 393 -3.89 7.79 14.02
N ARG A 394 -4.73 7.10 14.79
CA ARG A 394 -4.97 5.67 14.64
C ARG A 394 -6.47 5.38 14.58
N HIS A 395 -6.84 4.39 13.78
CA HIS A 395 -8.18 3.84 13.65
C HIS A 395 -8.15 2.34 13.92
N ASP A 396 -9.22 1.80 14.50
CA ASP A 396 -9.30 0.39 14.91
C ASP A 396 -9.21 -0.56 13.70
N GLU A 397 -9.75 -0.15 12.56
CA GLU A 397 -9.85 -0.98 11.35
C GLU A 397 -8.53 -1.06 10.56
N ILE A 398 -7.81 0.05 10.39
CA ILE A 398 -6.60 0.12 9.54
C ILE A 398 -5.29 0.36 10.30
N GLY A 399 -5.36 0.59 11.61
CA GLY A 399 -4.20 0.96 12.41
C GLY A 399 -3.82 2.42 12.23
N ARG A 400 -2.72 2.73 11.54
CA ARG A 400 -2.32 4.13 11.31
C ARG A 400 -3.24 4.78 10.27
N VAL A 401 -3.72 5.99 10.54
CA VAL A 401 -4.52 6.74 9.56
C VAL A 401 -3.59 7.35 8.52
N ILE A 402 -3.42 6.62 7.42
CA ILE A 402 -2.71 7.06 6.23
C ILE A 402 -3.30 6.31 5.04
N LEU A 403 -3.70 7.04 4.01
CA LEU A 403 -4.39 6.48 2.84
C LEU A 403 -3.73 6.95 1.55
N LYS A 404 -3.75 6.10 0.53
CA LYS A 404 -3.38 6.47 -0.83
C LYS A 404 -4.63 6.58 -1.69
N HIS A 405 -4.66 7.58 -2.55
CA HIS A 405 -5.63 7.69 -3.63
C HIS A 405 -4.88 7.69 -4.95
N VAL A 406 -5.27 6.81 -5.87
CA VAL A 406 -4.49 6.54 -7.10
C VAL A 406 -5.27 7.04 -8.31
N SER A 407 -4.58 7.78 -9.18
CA SER A 407 -5.14 8.41 -10.37
C SER A 407 -5.65 7.37 -11.35
N GLU A 408 -6.84 7.61 -11.92
CA GLU A 408 -7.37 6.77 -12.99
C GLU A 408 -6.48 6.83 -14.25
N LYS A 409 -5.93 8.01 -14.55
CA LYS A 409 -5.03 8.20 -15.70
C LYS A 409 -3.74 7.41 -15.52
N TYR A 410 -3.25 7.34 -14.29
CA TYR A 410 -2.08 6.54 -13.95
C TYR A 410 -2.35 5.04 -14.07
N LEU A 411 -3.49 4.54 -13.56
CA LEU A 411 -3.87 3.12 -13.65
C LEU A 411 -4.01 2.65 -15.11
N LEU A 412 -4.45 3.54 -16.00
CA LEU A 412 -4.68 3.27 -17.42
C LEU A 412 -3.46 3.54 -18.31
N ARG A 413 -2.29 3.89 -17.73
CA ARG A 413 -1.10 4.23 -18.50
C ARG A 413 -0.54 3.02 -19.27
N LYS A 414 0.11 3.28 -20.40
CA LYS A 414 0.70 2.23 -21.25
C LYS A 414 2.08 1.83 -20.71
N ASN A 415 2.43 0.56 -20.87
CA ASN A 415 3.75 -0.01 -20.50
C ASN A 415 4.12 0.14 -19.01
N ALA A 416 3.13 0.16 -18.11
CA ALA A 416 3.30 0.29 -16.66
C ALA A 416 4.18 -0.82 -16.04
N THR A 417 5.09 -0.41 -15.15
CA THR A 417 5.81 -1.24 -14.17
C THR A 417 5.29 -0.92 -12.76
N GLU A 418 5.41 -1.86 -11.81
CA GLU A 418 4.96 -1.65 -10.41
C GLU A 418 5.83 -2.46 -9.45
N TYR A 419 7.14 -2.16 -9.37
CA TYR A 419 8.03 -2.82 -8.41
C TYR A 419 7.72 -2.36 -6.98
N ASN A 420 7.63 -3.29 -6.03
CA ASN A 420 7.35 -3.00 -4.61
C ASN A 420 8.55 -3.33 -3.72
#